data_AF-A0A9P7VJD0-F1
#
_entry.id   AF-A0A9P7VJD0-F1
#
_cell.length_a   1.000
_cell.length_b   1.000
_cell.length_c   1.000
_cell.angle_alpha   90.00
_cell.angle_beta   90.00
_cell.angle_gamma   90.00
#
_symmetry.space_group_name_H-M   'P 1'
#
loop_
_entity.id
_entity.type
_entity.pdbx_description
1 polymer ?
#
loop_
_entity_poly.entity_id
_entity_poly.type
_entity_poly.pdbx_seq_one_letter_code
_entity_poly.pdbx_strand_id
1 'polypeptide(L)'
;MRLFFLHSLATCLQFGFGDLVLSDVTIRTFISKIWAILWQLWRATLRVYLRKTLHGTYANEGEEQAYWESAIRSHLYLQTSGAMKVWSFPVITSYAPAPPVSTSQEDEPESIEYYLPSKTFCKWHRMVFPESPNHPTLSQARMLKKYFSSLDRREMHRISQLLSDDVVFGTHKCWGSKYRTLWNSWLEKKGADIAIVFAKKKSMNQ
;
A
#
# COMPACT_ATOMS: atom_id res chain seq x y z
N MET A 1 25.47 -7.30 19.82
CA MET A 1 24.64 -7.63 21.01
C MET A 1 23.14 -7.81 20.67
N ARG A 2 22.76 -8.67 19.72
CA ARG A 2 21.34 -8.98 19.44
C ARG A 2 21.03 -10.49 19.40
N LEU A 3 22.06 -11.33 19.41
CA LEU A 3 21.94 -12.79 19.34
C LEU A 3 21.76 -13.47 20.71
N PHE A 4 21.98 -12.77 21.83
CA PHE A 4 21.81 -13.34 23.18
C PHE A 4 20.36 -13.34 23.69
N PHE A 5 19.49 -12.47 23.15
CA PHE A 5 18.09 -12.40 23.61
C PHE A 5 17.20 -13.53 23.08
N LEU A 6 17.55 -14.14 21.93
CA LEU A 6 16.75 -15.22 21.35
C LEU A 6 17.01 -16.58 21.99
N HIS A 7 18.23 -16.83 22.50
CA HIS A 7 18.54 -18.08 23.18
C HIS A 7 17.89 -18.18 24.57
N SER A 8 17.78 -17.06 25.30
CA SER A 8 17.18 -17.05 26.64
C SER A 8 15.67 -17.33 26.65
N LEU A 9 14.96 -17.06 25.56
CA LEU A 9 13.54 -17.38 25.43
C LEU A 9 13.29 -18.85 25.07
N ALA A 10 14.24 -19.50 24.38
CA ALA A 10 14.10 -20.90 24.00
C ALA A 10 14.28 -21.85 25.20
N THR A 11 15.13 -21.48 26.17
CA THR A 11 15.41 -22.29 27.36
C THR A 11 14.31 -22.22 28.42
N CYS A 12 13.47 -21.18 28.44
CA CYS A 12 12.32 -21.12 29.36
C CYS A 12 11.16 -22.05 28.98
N LEU A 13 11.13 -22.56 27.73
CA LEU A 13 10.06 -23.45 27.27
C LEU A 13 10.31 -24.93 27.55
N GLN A 14 11.52 -25.32 27.98
CA GLN A 14 11.88 -26.72 28.20
C GLN A 14 11.79 -27.18 29.66
N PHE A 15 11.57 -26.29 30.62
CA PHE A 15 11.45 -26.66 32.03
C PHE A 15 10.01 -26.53 32.53
N GLY A 16 9.32 -27.67 32.60
CA GLY A 16 8.17 -27.85 33.49
C GLY A 16 6.78 -27.78 32.87
N PHE A 17 6.44 -28.73 32.00
CA PHE A 17 5.04 -29.14 31.80
C PHE A 17 4.95 -30.66 31.91
N GLY A 18 5.00 -31.15 33.15
CA GLY A 18 4.54 -32.50 33.47
C GLY A 18 3.02 -32.55 33.34
N ASP A 19 2.54 -33.45 32.47
CA ASP A 19 1.20 -34.07 32.42
C ASP A 19 0.00 -33.21 32.79
N LEU A 20 -0.05 -31.98 32.28
CA LEU A 20 -1.28 -31.20 32.19
C LEU A 20 -1.87 -31.41 30.80
N VAL A 21 -2.90 -32.25 30.72
CA VAL A 21 -3.78 -32.38 29.55
C VAL A 21 -4.47 -31.03 29.35
N LEU A 22 -3.78 -30.11 28.67
CA LEU A 22 -4.32 -28.82 28.27
C LEU A 22 -5.39 -29.08 27.21
N SER A 23 -6.64 -28.78 27.56
CA SER A 23 -7.73 -28.80 26.59
C SER A 23 -7.41 -27.84 25.44
N ASP A 24 -7.76 -28.25 24.21
CA ASP A 24 -7.50 -27.53 22.95
C ASP A 24 -7.89 -26.03 22.99
N VAL A 25 -8.86 -25.69 23.84
CA VAL A 25 -9.35 -24.32 24.08
C VAL A 25 -8.27 -23.41 24.69
N THR A 26 -7.41 -23.94 25.55
CA THR A 26 -6.35 -23.17 26.22
C THR A 26 -5.19 -22.85 25.27
N ILE A 27 -4.87 -23.75 24.35
CA ILE A 27 -3.82 -23.55 23.34
C ILE A 27 -4.24 -22.44 22.37
N ARG A 28 -5.50 -22.45 21.92
CA ARG A 28 -6.01 -21.44 20.97
C ARG A 28 -6.03 -20.03 21.56
N THR A 29 -6.36 -19.90 22.85
CA THR A 29 -6.36 -18.59 23.54
C THR A 29 -4.95 -18.10 23.86
N PHE A 30 -4.00 -19.01 24.07
CA PHE A 30 -2.59 -18.66 24.24
C PHE A 30 -1.96 -18.16 22.93
N ILE A 31 -2.19 -18.87 21.82
CA ILE A 31 -1.69 -18.49 20.49
C ILE A 31 -2.27 -17.13 20.05
N SER A 32 -3.55 -16.85 20.34
CA SER A 32 -4.16 -15.56 19.99
C SER A 32 -3.54 -14.38 20.76
N LYS A 33 -3.18 -14.57 22.03
CA LYS A 33 -2.47 -13.56 22.83
C LYS A 33 -1.05 -13.32 22.32
N ILE A 34 -0.32 -14.37 21.93
CA ILE A 34 1.01 -14.24 21.33
C ILE A 34 0.94 -13.46 20.02
N TRP A 35 -0.01 -13.80 19.14
CA TRP A 35 -0.21 -13.07 17.89
C TRP A 35 -0.57 -11.61 18.10
N ALA A 36 -1.39 -11.29 19.11
CA ALA A 36 -1.72 -9.91 19.45
C ALA A 36 -0.46 -9.11 19.86
N ILE A 37 0.43 -9.70 20.66
CA ILE A 37 1.68 -9.06 21.10
C ILE A 37 2.64 -8.86 19.91
N LEU A 38 2.83 -9.90 19.09
CA LEU A 38 3.67 -9.83 17.89
C LEU A 38 3.15 -8.77 16.90
N TRP A 39 1.83 -8.68 16.74
CA TRP A 39 1.19 -7.67 15.89
C TRP A 39 1.42 -6.24 16.39
N GLN A 40 1.37 -6.01 17.71
CA GLN A 40 1.66 -4.69 18.29
C GLN A 40 3.13 -4.30 18.14
N LEU A 41 4.06 -5.24 18.33
CA LEU A 41 5.50 -5.03 18.09
C LEU A 41 5.79 -4.74 16.61
N TRP A 42 5.15 -5.47 15.70
CA TRP A 42 5.27 -5.22 14.26
C TRP A 42 4.72 -3.83 13.87
N ARG A 43 3.56 -3.42 14.40
CA ARG A 43 3.02 -2.07 14.19
C ARG A 43 3.91 -0.96 14.74
N ALA A 44 4.53 -1.16 15.89
CA ALA A 44 5.44 -0.18 16.49
C ALA A 44 6.71 0.00 15.65
N THR A 45 7.29 -1.11 15.18
CA THR A 45 8.49 -1.09 14.33
C THR A 45 8.22 -0.53 12.93
N LEU A 46 7.06 -0.81 12.33
CA LEU A 46 6.64 -0.26 11.04
C LEU A 46 6.52 1.28 11.07
N ARG A 47 5.98 1.86 12.15
CA ARG A 47 5.86 3.33 12.30
C ARG A 47 7.21 4.03 12.37
N VAL A 48 8.21 3.40 12.98
CA VAL A 48 9.57 3.96 13.07
C VAL A 48 10.27 3.89 11.71
N TYR A 49 10.03 2.84 10.94
CA TYR A 49 10.56 2.72 9.57
C TYR A 49 9.93 3.75 8.62
N LEU A 50 8.61 3.99 8.72
CA LEU A 50 7.89 4.95 7.89
C LEU A 50 8.30 6.41 8.13
N ARG A 51 8.68 6.77 9.37
CA ARG A 51 9.17 8.14 9.67
C ARG A 51 10.54 8.42 9.08
N LYS A 52 11.34 7.40 8.77
CA LYS A 52 12.68 7.59 8.20
C LYS A 52 12.67 7.83 6.69
N THR A 53 11.56 7.57 5.99
CA THR A 53 11.49 7.69 4.53
C THR A 53 10.83 8.97 4.03
N LEU A 54 10.38 9.88 4.91
CA LEU A 54 9.61 11.07 4.50
C LEU A 54 10.43 12.36 4.32
N HIS A 55 11.72 12.39 4.71
CA HIS A 55 12.57 13.59 4.59
C HIS A 55 13.90 13.26 3.91
N GLY A 56 13.82 12.77 2.67
CA GLY A 56 14.99 12.43 1.85
C GLY A 56 14.96 13.08 0.47
N THR A 57 14.37 14.27 0.31
CA THR A 57 14.48 15.02 -0.96
C THR A 57 15.89 15.59 -1.14
N TYR A 58 16.59 15.88 -0.04
CA TYR A 58 17.95 16.41 -0.02
C TYR A 58 18.88 15.46 0.72
N ALA A 59 20.11 15.28 0.23
CA ALA A 59 21.07 14.34 0.82
C ALA A 59 21.68 14.87 2.13
N ASN A 60 21.64 16.19 2.34
CA ASN A 60 22.14 16.88 3.54
C ASN A 60 21.44 18.24 3.71
N GLU A 61 21.55 18.83 4.91
CA GLU A 61 20.96 20.16 5.21
C GLU A 61 21.54 21.30 4.35
N GLY A 62 22.77 21.15 3.86
CA GLY A 62 23.42 22.13 2.99
C GLY A 62 22.78 22.22 1.60
N GLU A 63 22.36 21.10 1.02
CA GLU A 63 21.65 21.06 -0.27
C GLU A 63 20.27 21.71 -0.17
N GLU A 64 19.56 21.49 0.94
CA GLU A 64 18.28 22.15 1.20
C GLU A 64 18.45 23.67 1.28
N GLN A 65 19.47 24.14 2.01
CA GLN A 65 19.77 25.57 2.11
C GLN A 65 20.14 26.18 0.75
N ALA A 66 20.95 25.49 -0.05
CA ALA A 66 21.32 25.94 -1.39
C ALA A 66 20.11 26.04 -2.33
N TYR A 67 19.16 25.11 -2.23
CA TYR A 67 17.89 25.17 -2.96
C TYR A 67 17.10 26.42 -2.58
N TRP A 68 16.91 26.68 -1.28
CA TRP A 68 16.16 27.85 -0.80
C TRP A 68 16.83 29.17 -1.24
N GLU A 69 18.15 29.26 -1.18
CA GLU A 69 18.88 30.43 -1.66
C GLU A 69 18.78 30.63 -3.17
N SER A 70 18.73 29.54 -3.95
CA SER A 70 18.49 29.60 -5.39
C SER A 70 17.07 30.07 -5.69
N ALA A 71 16.07 29.59 -4.95
CA ALA A 71 14.67 30.00 -5.12
C ALA A 71 14.47 31.50 -4.81
N ILE A 72 15.10 32.00 -3.75
CA ILE A 72 15.09 33.43 -3.40
C ILE A 72 15.73 34.27 -4.52
N ARG A 73 16.88 33.84 -5.05
CA ARG A 73 17.55 34.50 -6.17
C ARG A 73 16.68 34.57 -7.43
N SER A 74 16.01 33.47 -7.79
CA SER A 74 15.07 33.44 -8.91
C SER A 74 13.88 34.38 -8.69
N HIS A 75 13.34 34.44 -7.47
CA HIS A 75 12.25 35.35 -7.14
C HIS A 75 12.67 36.82 -7.27
N LEU A 76 13.86 37.19 -6.80
CA LEU A 76 14.41 38.54 -6.95
C LEU A 76 14.69 38.89 -8.42
N TYR A 77 15.16 37.92 -9.22
CA TYR A 77 15.34 38.09 -10.66
C TYR A 77 14.00 38.37 -11.37
N LEU A 78 12.95 37.64 -11.02
CA LEU A 78 11.60 37.86 -11.56
C LEU A 78 11.01 39.23 -11.15
N GLN A 79 11.28 39.68 -9.93
CA GLN A 79 10.86 41.02 -9.48
C GLN A 79 11.60 42.16 -10.19
N THR A 80 12.86 41.96 -10.58
CA THR A 80 13.68 42.98 -11.25
C THR A 80 13.46 43.02 -12.75
N SER A 81 13.13 41.88 -13.37
CA SER A 81 12.58 41.89 -14.73
C SER A 81 11.25 42.65 -14.70
N GLY A 82 11.15 43.78 -15.42
CA GLY A 82 10.01 44.70 -15.43
C GLY A 82 8.66 44.12 -15.89
N ALA A 83 8.52 42.79 -15.95
CA ALA A 83 7.29 42.05 -16.16
C ALA A 83 6.19 42.38 -15.11
N MET A 84 6.55 42.93 -13.94
CA MET A 84 5.59 43.47 -12.97
C MET A 84 5.29 44.98 -13.13
N LYS A 85 6.05 45.72 -13.95
CA LYS A 85 5.96 47.20 -14.02
C LYS A 85 5.10 47.73 -15.18
N VAL A 86 4.72 46.87 -16.13
CA VAL A 86 3.81 47.22 -17.23
C VAL A 86 2.49 46.48 -17.04
N TRP A 87 1.82 46.77 -15.93
CA TRP A 87 0.47 46.27 -15.62
C TRP A 87 -0.57 47.32 -16.07
N SER A 88 -0.36 47.94 -17.24
CA SER A 88 -1.45 48.51 -18.04
C SER A 88 -2.14 47.37 -18.77
N PHE A 89 -2.86 46.53 -18.01
CA PHE A 89 -3.75 45.58 -18.67
C PHE A 89 -4.81 46.38 -19.39
N PRO A 90 -5.19 45.99 -20.61
CA PRO A 90 -6.52 46.36 -21.06
C PRO A 90 -7.48 45.90 -19.96
N VAL A 91 -8.26 46.83 -19.42
CA VAL A 91 -9.39 46.47 -18.56
C VAL A 91 -10.30 45.63 -19.46
N ILE A 92 -10.20 44.31 -19.33
CA ILE A 92 -11.05 43.37 -20.04
C ILE A 92 -12.45 43.56 -19.44
N THR A 93 -13.24 44.44 -20.06
CA THR A 93 -14.61 44.78 -19.63
C THR A 93 -15.60 43.65 -19.85
N SER A 94 -15.23 42.65 -20.65
CA SER A 94 -15.97 41.41 -20.77
C SER A 94 -14.98 40.25 -20.92
N TYR A 95 -14.82 39.49 -19.83
CA TYR A 95 -14.28 38.15 -19.94
C TYR A 95 -15.42 37.27 -20.43
N ALA A 96 -15.47 37.03 -21.75
CA ALA A 96 -16.21 35.88 -22.25
C ALA A 96 -15.34 34.67 -21.91
N PRO A 97 -15.70 33.84 -20.89
CA PRO A 97 -14.96 32.61 -20.66
C PRO A 97 -14.97 31.85 -21.98
N ALA A 98 -13.77 31.48 -22.45
CA ALA A 98 -13.70 30.52 -23.53
C ALA A 98 -14.60 29.34 -23.10
N PRO A 99 -15.55 28.90 -23.95
CA PRO A 99 -16.35 27.73 -23.62
C PRO A 99 -15.36 26.66 -23.18
N PRO A 100 -15.58 26.00 -22.03
CA PRO A 100 -14.60 25.10 -21.45
C PRO A 100 -14.12 24.22 -22.59
N VAL A 101 -12.84 24.37 -22.94
CA VAL A 101 -12.21 23.50 -23.93
C VAL A 101 -12.63 22.14 -23.45
N SER A 102 -13.36 21.41 -24.28
CA SER A 102 -13.60 20.01 -24.04
C SER A 102 -12.24 19.37 -24.22
N THR A 103 -11.32 19.63 -23.30
CA THR A 103 -10.37 18.65 -22.84
C THR A 103 -11.30 17.50 -22.56
N SER A 104 -11.36 16.57 -23.51
CA SER A 104 -11.72 15.20 -23.23
C SER A 104 -11.03 14.94 -21.92
N GLN A 105 -11.80 15.05 -20.84
CA GLN A 105 -11.39 14.71 -19.51
C GLN A 105 -11.02 13.26 -19.75
N GLU A 106 -9.72 12.99 -19.88
CA GLU A 106 -9.24 11.63 -19.89
C GLU A 106 -9.65 11.17 -18.51
N ASP A 107 -10.85 10.60 -18.43
CA ASP A 107 -11.53 10.24 -17.21
C ASP A 107 -10.49 9.48 -16.42
N GLU A 108 -10.01 10.12 -15.36
CA GLU A 108 -8.85 9.63 -14.63
C GLU A 108 -9.20 8.18 -14.28
N PRO A 109 -8.47 7.20 -14.84
CA PRO A 109 -8.97 5.82 -14.94
C PRO A 109 -9.05 5.12 -13.58
N GLU A 110 -8.73 5.85 -12.51
CA GLU A 110 -8.87 5.50 -11.11
C GLU A 110 -10.31 5.57 -10.61
N SER A 111 -11.16 6.41 -11.22
CA SER A 111 -12.54 6.63 -10.76
C SER A 111 -13.52 5.50 -11.13
N ILE A 112 -13.23 4.74 -12.19
CA ILE A 112 -14.10 3.64 -12.62
C ILE A 112 -13.79 2.40 -11.79
N GLU A 113 -14.76 1.97 -10.99
CA GLU A 113 -14.65 0.75 -10.20
C GLU A 113 -14.45 -0.47 -11.13
N TYR A 114 -13.26 -1.06 -11.08
CA TYR A 114 -12.96 -2.23 -11.89
C TYR A 114 -13.62 -3.49 -11.30
N TYR A 115 -14.46 -4.15 -12.11
CA TYR A 115 -15.08 -5.42 -11.74
C TYR A 115 -14.12 -6.60 -11.96
N LEU A 116 -13.69 -7.25 -10.87
CA LEU A 116 -12.91 -8.49 -10.92
C LEU A 116 -13.83 -9.71 -10.72
N PRO A 117 -13.94 -10.64 -11.70
CA PRO A 117 -14.68 -11.88 -11.52
C PRO A 117 -14.06 -12.75 -10.42
N SER A 118 -14.91 -13.44 -9.63
CA SER A 118 -14.41 -14.25 -8.51
C SER A 118 -13.56 -15.45 -8.95
N LYS A 119 -13.86 -16.05 -10.12
CA LYS A 119 -13.05 -17.15 -10.69
C LYS A 119 -11.63 -16.67 -11.01
N THR A 120 -11.53 -15.47 -11.57
CA THR A 120 -10.26 -14.80 -11.89
C THR A 120 -9.44 -14.53 -10.62
N PHE A 121 -10.08 -14.11 -9.54
CA PHE A 121 -9.41 -13.94 -8.24
C PHE A 121 -8.85 -15.26 -7.71
N CYS A 122 -9.63 -16.34 -7.74
CA CYS A 122 -9.17 -17.67 -7.33
C CYS A 122 -7.97 -18.13 -8.17
N LYS A 123 -8.02 -17.90 -9.49
CA LYS A 123 -6.93 -18.21 -10.42
C LYS A 123 -5.66 -17.44 -10.08
N TRP A 124 -5.76 -16.12 -9.97
CA TRP A 124 -4.67 -15.24 -9.55
C TRP A 124 -4.04 -15.71 -8.23
N HIS A 125 -4.86 -16.02 -7.22
CA HIS A 125 -4.37 -16.47 -5.93
C HIS A 125 -3.59 -17.79 -6.01
N ARG A 126 -4.03 -18.74 -6.85
CA ARG A 126 -3.28 -20.00 -7.10
C ARG A 126 -1.94 -19.75 -7.79
N MET A 127 -1.89 -18.77 -8.69
CA MET A 127 -0.66 -18.41 -9.40
C MET A 127 0.36 -17.72 -8.49
N VAL A 128 -0.09 -16.78 -7.65
CA VAL A 128 0.78 -15.97 -6.78
C VAL A 128 1.19 -16.73 -5.50
N PHE A 129 0.29 -17.56 -4.97
CA PHE A 129 0.51 -18.31 -3.74
C PHE A 129 0.38 -19.82 -3.96
N PRO A 130 1.22 -20.43 -4.81
CA PRO A 130 1.09 -21.85 -5.17
C PRO A 130 1.30 -22.81 -3.99
N GLU A 131 2.11 -22.40 -3.01
CA GLU A 131 2.43 -23.14 -1.78
C GLU A 131 1.27 -23.12 -0.77
N SER A 132 0.28 -22.25 -0.95
CA SER A 132 -0.82 -22.13 -0.01
C SER A 132 -1.67 -23.41 -0.03
N PRO A 133 -1.83 -24.12 1.09
CA PRO A 133 -2.66 -25.32 1.14
C PRO A 133 -4.15 -24.99 0.94
N ASN A 134 -4.56 -23.78 1.32
CA ASN A 134 -5.95 -23.34 1.35
C ASN A 134 -6.17 -22.20 0.36
N HIS A 135 -6.54 -22.55 -0.87
CA HIS A 135 -6.95 -21.54 -1.85
C HIS A 135 -8.38 -21.08 -1.60
N PRO A 136 -8.69 -19.78 -1.80
CA PRO A 136 -10.01 -19.25 -1.55
C PRO A 136 -11.05 -19.91 -2.45
N THR A 137 -12.19 -20.28 -1.85
CA THR A 137 -13.40 -20.70 -2.57
C THR A 137 -14.04 -19.51 -3.29
N LEU A 138 -14.96 -19.75 -4.22
CA LEU A 138 -15.65 -18.68 -4.97
C LEU A 138 -16.42 -17.72 -4.05
N SER A 139 -17.01 -18.23 -2.95
CA SER A 139 -17.72 -17.41 -1.95
C SER A 139 -16.75 -16.54 -1.16
N GLN A 140 -15.63 -17.10 -0.72
CA GLN A 140 -14.55 -16.36 -0.04
C GLN A 140 -13.94 -15.31 -0.98
N ALA A 141 -13.68 -15.64 -2.23
CA ALA A 141 -13.17 -14.71 -3.23
C ALA A 141 -14.09 -13.50 -3.44
N ARG A 142 -15.41 -13.70 -3.41
CA ARG A 142 -16.40 -12.61 -3.50
C ARG A 142 -16.28 -11.63 -2.33
N MET A 143 -15.93 -12.10 -1.14
CA MET A 143 -15.70 -11.28 0.04
C MET A 143 -14.32 -10.62 0.00
N LEU A 144 -13.28 -11.39 -0.27
CA LEU A 144 -11.89 -10.94 -0.22
C LEU A 144 -11.58 -9.86 -1.26
N LYS A 145 -12.15 -9.95 -2.47
CA LYS A 145 -11.90 -8.97 -3.53
C LYS A 145 -12.35 -7.55 -3.19
N LYS A 146 -13.23 -7.38 -2.19
CA LYS A 146 -13.72 -6.06 -1.73
C LYS A 146 -12.65 -5.26 -0.99
N TYR A 147 -11.61 -5.92 -0.46
CA TYR A 147 -10.53 -5.28 0.28
C TYR A 147 -9.42 -4.73 -0.63
N PHE A 148 -9.55 -4.90 -1.96
CA PHE A 148 -8.55 -4.47 -2.93
C PHE A 148 -9.03 -3.25 -3.72
N SER A 149 -8.11 -2.32 -3.98
CA SER A 149 -8.39 -1.14 -4.80
C SER A 149 -8.77 -1.52 -6.24
N SER A 150 -9.35 -0.59 -6.99
CA SER A 150 -9.64 -0.79 -8.42
C SER A 150 -8.38 -1.14 -9.22
N LEU A 151 -7.27 -0.47 -8.92
CA LEU A 151 -5.95 -0.72 -9.52
C LEU A 151 -5.43 -2.12 -9.19
N ASP A 152 -5.51 -2.54 -7.92
CA ASP A 152 -5.12 -3.90 -7.53
C ASP A 152 -5.95 -4.94 -8.26
N ARG A 153 -7.27 -4.74 -8.34
CA ARG A 153 -8.18 -5.65 -9.05
C ARG A 153 -7.84 -5.76 -10.53
N ARG A 154 -7.44 -4.64 -11.16
CA ARG A 154 -6.98 -4.62 -12.57
C ARG A 154 -5.67 -5.39 -12.73
N GLU A 155 -4.73 -5.23 -11.82
CA GLU A 155 -3.45 -5.94 -11.87
C GLU A 155 -3.60 -7.44 -11.60
N MET A 156 -4.44 -7.82 -10.63
CA MET A 156 -4.82 -9.20 -10.39
C MET A 156 -5.40 -9.84 -11.65
N HIS A 157 -6.30 -9.12 -12.34
CA HIS A 157 -6.84 -9.57 -13.62
C HIS A 157 -5.73 -9.72 -14.67
N ARG A 158 -4.85 -8.74 -14.83
CA ARG A 158 -3.71 -8.80 -15.76
C ARG A 158 -2.84 -10.03 -15.53
N ILE A 159 -2.42 -10.27 -14.28
CA ILE A 159 -1.58 -11.43 -13.92
C ILE A 159 -2.32 -12.74 -14.20
N SER A 160 -3.62 -12.81 -13.88
CA SER A 160 -4.41 -14.03 -14.09
C SER A 160 -4.56 -14.44 -15.56
N GLN A 161 -4.37 -13.51 -16.51
CA GLN A 161 -4.45 -13.78 -17.94
C GLN A 161 -3.13 -14.36 -18.50
N LEU A 162 -2.03 -14.34 -17.72
CA LEU A 162 -0.72 -14.83 -18.17
C LEU A 162 -0.64 -16.36 -18.31
N LEU A 163 -1.57 -17.09 -17.69
CA LEU A 163 -1.71 -18.54 -17.85
C LEU A 163 -3.13 -18.88 -18.24
N SER A 164 -3.33 -19.99 -18.95
CA SER A 164 -4.66 -20.53 -19.22
C SER A 164 -5.29 -21.15 -17.96
N ASP A 165 -6.61 -21.31 -17.97
CA ASP A 165 -7.34 -21.97 -16.87
C ASP A 165 -6.91 -23.43 -16.72
N ASP A 166 -6.68 -24.14 -17.83
CA ASP A 166 -6.27 -25.55 -17.82
C ASP A 166 -4.92 -25.77 -17.13
N VAL A 167 -3.99 -24.82 -17.31
CA VAL A 167 -2.70 -24.87 -16.62
C VAL A 167 -2.91 -24.64 -15.14
N VAL A 168 -3.62 -23.58 -14.73
CA VAL A 168 -3.73 -23.17 -13.30
C VAL A 168 -4.64 -24.08 -12.47
N PHE A 169 -5.65 -24.68 -13.08
CA PHE A 169 -6.60 -25.58 -12.39
C PHE A 169 -6.31 -27.05 -12.65
N GLY A 170 -5.40 -27.37 -13.56
CA GLY A 170 -4.96 -28.74 -13.83
C GLY A 170 -4.12 -29.36 -12.70
N THR A 171 -3.72 -30.61 -12.92
CA THR A 171 -3.05 -31.47 -11.92
C THR A 171 -1.58 -31.08 -11.69
N HIS A 172 -0.97 -30.35 -12.62
CA HIS A 172 0.46 -30.02 -12.59
C HIS A 172 0.73 -28.68 -11.88
N LYS A 173 1.04 -28.72 -10.58
CA LYS A 173 1.41 -27.53 -9.77
C LYS A 173 2.86 -27.06 -9.96
N CYS A 174 3.35 -26.97 -11.20
CA CYS A 174 4.75 -26.61 -11.47
C CYS A 174 4.95 -25.17 -11.95
N TRP A 175 3.99 -24.26 -11.77
CA TRP A 175 4.24 -22.84 -12.05
C TRP A 175 5.08 -22.20 -10.92
N GLY A 176 6.25 -21.70 -11.29
CA GLY A 176 7.23 -21.12 -10.37
C GLY A 176 6.79 -19.80 -9.74
N SER A 177 7.61 -19.32 -8.80
CA SER A 177 7.41 -18.08 -8.03
C SER A 177 7.39 -16.78 -8.87
N LYS A 178 7.50 -16.87 -10.20
CA LYS A 178 7.50 -15.74 -11.14
C LYS A 178 6.27 -14.84 -11.00
N TYR A 179 5.09 -15.41 -10.75
CA TYR A 179 3.87 -14.60 -10.60
C TYR A 179 3.83 -13.88 -9.25
N ARG A 180 4.45 -14.47 -8.22
CA ARG A 180 4.67 -13.83 -6.93
C ARG A 180 5.60 -12.63 -7.06
N THR A 181 6.67 -12.74 -7.85
CA THR A 181 7.58 -11.61 -8.07
C THR A 181 6.92 -10.48 -8.85
N LEU A 182 6.09 -10.78 -9.86
CA LEU A 182 5.28 -9.77 -10.56
C LEU A 182 4.33 -9.03 -9.60
N TRP A 183 3.64 -9.78 -8.75
CA TRP A 183 2.73 -9.18 -7.76
C TRP A 183 3.47 -8.32 -6.73
N ASN A 184 4.61 -8.79 -6.22
CA ASN A 184 5.41 -8.01 -5.28
C ASN A 184 5.97 -6.73 -5.92
N SER A 185 6.45 -6.81 -7.16
CA SER A 185 6.93 -5.64 -7.91
C SER A 185 5.82 -4.61 -8.14
N TRP A 186 4.58 -5.05 -8.37
CA TRP A 186 3.42 -4.17 -8.41
C TRP A 186 3.19 -3.46 -7.07
N LEU A 187 3.20 -4.21 -5.96
CA LEU A 187 3.02 -3.64 -4.62
C LEU A 187 4.11 -2.62 -4.27
N GLU A 188 5.36 -2.90 -4.64
CA GLU A 188 6.48 -1.97 -4.47
C GLU A 188 6.31 -0.70 -5.30
N LYS A 189 5.89 -0.83 -6.57
CA LYS A 189 5.66 0.30 -7.48
C LYS A 189 4.48 1.17 -7.03
N LYS A 190 3.39 0.54 -6.58
CA LYS A 190 2.19 1.24 -6.10
C LYS A 190 2.50 2.09 -4.86
N GLY A 191 3.46 1.65 -4.04
CA GLY A 191 3.75 2.27 -2.76
C GLY A 191 2.73 1.85 -1.69
N ALA A 192 2.95 2.31 -0.46
CA ALA A 192 2.00 2.06 0.62
C ALA A 192 0.70 2.81 0.35
N ASP A 193 -0.44 2.12 0.36
CA ASP A 193 -1.76 2.76 0.32
C ASP A 193 -1.92 3.68 1.54
N ILE A 194 -1.69 4.98 1.35
CA ILE A 194 -1.86 5.99 2.41
C ILE A 194 -3.37 6.20 2.58
N ALA A 195 -4.00 5.42 3.46
CA ALA A 195 -5.36 5.69 3.88
C ALA A 195 -5.38 6.95 4.76
N ILE A 196 -5.80 8.10 4.21
CA ILE A 196 -6.07 9.31 4.98
C ILE A 196 -7.40 9.10 5.73
N VAL A 197 -7.32 8.70 6.99
CA VAL A 197 -8.49 8.54 7.85
C VAL A 197 -8.82 9.87 8.50
N PHE A 198 -9.88 10.55 8.03
CA PHE A 198 -10.41 11.74 8.68
C PHE A 198 -11.14 11.33 9.98
N ALA A 199 -10.51 11.56 11.12
CA ALA A 199 -11.17 11.37 12.41
C ALA A 199 -12.14 12.53 12.67
N LYS A 200 -13.45 12.27 12.66
CA LYS A 200 -14.46 13.26 13.03
C LYS A 200 -14.36 13.55 14.53
N LYS A 201 -13.88 14.75 14.89
CA LYS A 201 -13.84 15.23 16.28
C LYS A 201 -15.28 15.35 16.78
N LYS A 202 -15.70 14.45 17.67
CA LYS A 202 -17.01 14.55 18.33
C LYS A 202 -16.92 15.69 19.34
N SER A 203 -17.58 16.81 19.05
CA SER A 203 -17.77 17.88 20.04
C SER A 203 -18.61 17.31 21.18
N MET A 204 -17.99 17.05 22.33
CA MET A 204 -18.70 16.92 23.59
C MET A 204 -19.14 18.33 23.97
N ASN A 205 -20.41 18.65 23.75
CA ASN A 205 -21.04 19.77 24.42
C ASN A 205 -21.13 19.38 25.90
N GLN A 206 -20.39 20.09 26.74
CA GLN A 206 -20.60 20.15 28.19
C GLN A 206 -21.68 21.17 28.51
#